data_AF-A0ABD2W293-F1
#
_entry.id   AF-A0ABD2W293-F1
#
_cell.length_a   1.000
_cell.length_b   1.000
_cell.length_c   1.000
_cell.angle_alpha   90.00
_cell.angle_beta   90.00
_cell.angle_gamma   90.00
#
_symmetry.space_group_name_H-M   'P 1'
#
loop_
_entity.id
_entity.type
_entity.pdbx_description
1 polymer ?
#
loop_
_entity_poly.entity_id
_entity_poly.type
_entity_poly.pdbx_seq_one_letter_code
_entity_poly.pdbx_strand_id
1 'polypeptide(L)'
;MCFSLSRYPELVDSSSDPAGLDSGVACLTDAISEALDVIAPMRVVTVKPKYRPWCNGEVRTLMKRRDSAYRRVRRSPTPANVISYRRLRSCARYALERAKFTYFRSSVEGAVGPRES
;
A
#
# COMPACT_ATOMS: atom_id res chain seq x y z
N MET A 1 -16.57 28.99 24.01
CA MET A 1 -15.27 29.02 24.71
C MET A 1 -14.28 29.71 23.78
N CYS A 2 -14.14 31.02 23.95
CA CYS A 2 -13.26 31.85 23.12
C CYS A 2 -11.90 31.90 23.80
N PHE A 3 -10.85 31.45 23.11
CA PHE A 3 -9.48 31.68 23.56
C PHE A 3 -9.19 33.17 23.42
N SER A 4 -9.03 33.86 24.55
CA SER A 4 -8.57 35.23 24.58
C SER A 4 -7.14 35.30 24.03
N LEU A 5 -6.99 35.84 22.83
CA LEU A 5 -5.72 36.38 22.35
C LEU A 5 -5.42 37.64 23.18
N SER A 6 -4.96 37.46 24.41
CA SER A 6 -4.55 38.56 25.29
C SER A 6 -3.12 38.38 25.81
N ARG A 7 -2.32 37.51 25.19
CA ARG A 7 -0.99 37.18 25.74
C ARG A 7 0.19 37.90 25.12
N TYR A 8 0.07 38.58 23.98
CA TYR A 8 1.23 39.31 23.43
C TYR A 8 0.83 40.56 22.63
N PRO A 9 0.62 41.71 23.31
CA PRO A 9 0.53 43.00 22.64
C PRO A 9 1.88 43.70 22.43
N GLU A 10 3.01 43.15 22.90
CA GLU A 10 4.31 43.86 22.94
C GLU A 10 5.47 43.17 22.22
N LEU A 11 5.29 42.58 21.05
CA LEU A 11 6.44 42.22 20.19
C LEU A 11 6.12 42.42 18.71
N VAL A 12 5.59 43.59 18.37
CA VAL A 12 5.85 44.18 17.04
C VAL A 12 6.81 45.32 17.27
N ASP A 13 8.09 44.97 17.40
CA ASP A 13 9.15 45.94 17.23
C ASP A 13 9.11 46.40 15.77
N SER A 14 8.56 47.60 15.56
CA SER A 14 8.41 48.21 14.23
C SER A 14 9.73 48.78 13.70
N SER A 15 10.88 48.43 14.31
CA SER A 15 12.22 48.88 13.91
C SER A 15 13.16 47.75 13.47
N SER A 16 12.69 46.51 13.36
CA SER A 16 13.50 45.44 12.77
C SER A 16 13.49 45.55 11.25
N ASP A 17 14.65 45.77 10.64
CA ASP A 17 14.85 45.65 9.21
C ASP A 17 14.27 44.30 8.75
N PRO A 18 13.12 44.27 8.04
CA PRO A 18 12.45 43.01 7.70
C PRO A 18 13.38 42.13 6.85
N ALA A 19 14.26 42.77 6.07
CA ALA A 19 15.27 42.11 5.26
C ALA A 19 16.25 41.24 6.09
N GLY A 20 16.62 41.66 7.30
CA GLY A 20 17.56 40.91 8.15
C GLY A 20 16.90 39.70 8.80
N LEU A 21 15.66 39.86 9.27
CA LEU A 21 14.87 38.77 9.83
C LEU A 21 14.50 37.74 8.76
N ASP A 22 14.03 38.20 7.60
CA ASP A 22 13.69 37.34 6.46
C ASP A 22 14.92 36.58 5.96
N SER A 23 16.10 37.22 5.94
CA SER A 23 17.36 36.55 5.61
C SER A 23 17.74 35.47 6.62
N GLY A 24 17.53 35.70 7.92
CA GLY A 24 17.80 34.72 8.97
C GLY A 24 16.86 33.53 8.91
N VAL A 25 15.56 33.79 8.67
CA VAL A 25 14.55 32.76 8.48
C VAL A 25 14.82 31.94 7.21
N ALA A 26 15.24 32.59 6.12
CA ALA A 26 15.63 31.91 4.89
C ALA A 26 16.82 30.95 5.13
N CYS A 27 17.88 31.44 5.77
CA CYS A 27 19.06 30.63 6.09
C CYS A 27 18.71 29.41 6.96
N LEU A 28 17.85 29.59 7.98
CA LEU A 28 17.37 28.49 8.80
C LEU A 28 16.54 27.47 8.00
N THR A 29 15.65 27.97 7.13
CA THR A 29 14.79 27.13 6.29
C THR A 29 15.61 26.31 5.30
N ASP A 30 16.66 26.90 4.73
CA ASP A 30 17.59 26.22 3.83
C ASP A 30 18.38 25.14 4.58
N ALA A 31 18.92 25.45 5.75
CA ALA A 31 19.65 24.46 6.57
C ALA A 31 18.77 23.27 6.99
N ILE A 32 17.50 23.51 7.31
CA ILE A 32 16.54 22.44 7.62
C ILE A 32 16.24 21.62 6.36
N SER A 33 16.07 22.27 5.21
CA SER A 33 15.79 21.59 3.95
C SER A 33 16.95 20.68 3.53
N GLU A 34 18.19 21.18 3.62
CA GLU A 34 19.40 20.38 3.36
C GLU A 34 19.52 19.18 4.32
N ALA A 35 19.25 19.39 5.61
CA ALA A 35 19.25 18.30 6.58
C ALA A 35 18.18 17.24 6.27
N LEU A 36 16.99 17.67 5.83
CA LEU A 36 15.90 16.77 5.42
C LEU A 36 16.24 16.00 4.15
N ASP A 37 16.92 16.60 3.18
CA ASP A 37 17.36 15.91 1.96
C ASP A 37 18.37 14.79 2.27
N VAL A 38 19.19 14.94 3.31
CA VAL A 38 20.15 13.91 3.76
C VAL A 38 19.47 12.83 4.59
N ILE A 39 18.66 13.21 5.58
CA ILE A 39 18.06 12.27 6.54
C ILE A 39 16.86 11.52 5.93
N ALA A 40 16.08 12.20 5.09
CA ALA A 40 14.83 11.69 4.54
C ALA A 40 14.64 12.19 3.07
N PRO A 41 15.53 11.77 2.15
CA PRO A 41 15.45 12.19 0.76
C PRO A 41 14.06 11.90 0.19
N MET A 42 13.45 12.90 -0.42
CA MET A 42 12.14 12.73 -1.04
C MET A 42 12.27 11.80 -2.25
N ARG A 43 11.75 10.58 -2.14
CA ARG A 43 11.77 9.58 -3.22
C ARG A 43 10.35 9.28 -3.67
N VAL A 44 10.13 9.41 -4.98
CA VAL A 44 8.90 8.91 -5.61
C VAL A 44 9.03 7.39 -5.76
N VAL A 45 8.35 6.64 -4.88
CA VAL A 45 8.32 5.18 -4.94
C VAL A 45 7.08 4.71 -5.66
N THR A 46 7.25 4.03 -6.79
CA THR A 46 6.14 3.32 -7.44
C THR A 46 5.87 2.01 -6.71
N VAL A 47 4.76 1.94 -5.98
CA VAL A 47 4.31 0.70 -5.34
C VAL A 47 3.82 -0.27 -6.42
N LYS A 48 4.71 -1.15 -6.87
CA LYS A 48 4.33 -2.27 -7.74
C LYS A 48 3.49 -3.25 -6.91
N PRO A 49 2.36 -3.77 -7.44
CA PRO A 49 1.60 -4.78 -6.73
C PRO A 49 2.51 -5.97 -6.42
N LYS A 50 2.51 -6.43 -5.15
CA LYS A 50 3.31 -7.57 -4.72
C LYS A 50 3.15 -8.70 -5.73
N TYR A 51 4.25 -9.14 -6.34
CA TYR A 51 4.25 -10.28 -7.22
C TYR A 51 3.69 -11.48 -6.45
N ARG A 52 2.61 -12.07 -6.94
CA ARG A 52 1.98 -13.27 -6.35
C ARG A 52 2.35 -14.45 -7.25
N PRO A 53 3.56 -15.03 -7.11
CA PRO A 53 4.04 -16.08 -8.00
C PRO A 53 3.13 -17.30 -8.00
N TRP A 54 2.50 -17.61 -6.86
CA TRP A 54 1.52 -18.68 -6.73
C TRP A 54 0.19 -18.41 -7.45
N CYS A 55 -0.06 -17.21 -7.99
CA CYS A 55 -1.29 -16.90 -8.73
C CYS A 55 -1.11 -17.24 -10.22
N ASN A 56 -1.18 -18.53 -10.54
CA ASN A 56 -1.05 -19.04 -11.90
C ASN A 56 -2.25 -18.65 -12.81
N GLY A 57 -2.17 -18.97 -14.11
CA GLY A 57 -3.23 -18.66 -15.08
C GLY A 57 -4.57 -19.36 -14.78
N GLU A 58 -4.51 -20.58 -14.23
CA GLU A 58 -5.68 -21.37 -13.85
C GLU A 58 -6.46 -20.72 -12.71
N VAL A 59 -5.78 -20.34 -11.62
CA VAL A 59 -6.34 -19.63 -10.46
C VAL A 59 -6.97 -18.32 -10.92
N ARG A 60 -6.31 -17.56 -11.80
CA ARG A 60 -6.88 -16.33 -12.38
C ARG A 60 -8.15 -16.58 -13.17
N THR A 61 -8.20 -17.67 -13.93
CA THR A 61 -9.39 -18.06 -14.71
C THR A 61 -10.55 -18.42 -13.78
N LEU A 62 -10.29 -19.19 -12.72
CA LEU A 62 -11.29 -19.54 -11.70
C LEU A 62 -11.79 -18.30 -10.96
N MET A 63 -10.92 -17.36 -10.62
CA MET A 63 -11.30 -16.08 -10.01
C MET A 63 -12.22 -15.26 -10.95
N LYS A 64 -11.87 -15.14 -12.23
CA LYS A 64 -12.72 -14.46 -13.23
C LYS A 64 -14.10 -15.11 -13.37
N ARG A 65 -14.17 -16.45 -13.37
CA ARG A 65 -15.44 -17.20 -13.42
C ARG A 65 -16.27 -16.96 -12.17
N ARG A 66 -15.65 -17.03 -10.98
CA ARG A 66 -16.30 -16.68 -9.70
C ARG A 66 -16.86 -15.27 -9.72
N ASP A 67 -16.09 -14.28 -10.15
CA ASP A 67 -16.51 -12.87 -10.16
C ASP A 67 -17.66 -12.64 -11.13
N SER A 68 -17.64 -13.34 -12.27
CA SER A 68 -18.74 -13.32 -13.23
C SER A 68 -20.02 -13.95 -12.67
N ALA A 69 -19.90 -15.06 -11.94
CA ALA A 69 -21.03 -15.67 -11.23
C ALA A 69 -21.55 -14.77 -10.11
N TYR A 70 -20.67 -14.10 -9.37
CA TYR A 70 -21.06 -13.13 -8.33
C TYR A 70 -21.83 -11.95 -8.92
N ARG A 71 -21.35 -11.38 -10.04
CA ARG A 71 -22.09 -10.34 -10.77
C ARG A 71 -23.47 -10.83 -11.20
N ARG A 72 -23.60 -12.09 -11.60
CA ARG A 72 -24.87 -12.71 -11.99
C ARG A 72 -25.82 -12.87 -10.80
N VAL A 73 -25.33 -13.34 -9.65
CA VAL A 73 -26.10 -13.40 -8.40
C VAL A 73 -26.56 -12.01 -7.94
N ARG A 74 -25.69 -10.99 -8.05
CA ARG A 74 -26.03 -9.61 -7.66
C ARG A 74 -27.14 -9.01 -8.53
N ARG A 75 -27.20 -9.38 -9.81
CA ARG A 75 -28.25 -8.94 -10.74
C ARG A 75 -29.54 -9.76 -10.59
N SER A 76 -29.41 -11.07 -10.39
CA SER A 76 -30.53 -12.01 -10.35
C SER A 76 -30.24 -13.12 -9.34
N PRO A 77 -30.68 -12.98 -8.08
CA PRO A 77 -30.35 -13.91 -7.00
C PRO A 77 -31.23 -15.18 -7.04
N THR A 78 -31.20 -15.91 -8.15
CA THR A 78 -31.90 -17.20 -8.24
C THR A 78 -31.13 -18.29 -7.46
N PRO A 79 -31.82 -19.33 -6.94
CA PRO A 79 -31.15 -20.43 -6.23
C PRO A 79 -30.05 -21.09 -7.07
N ALA A 80 -30.30 -21.29 -8.37
CA ALA A 80 -29.31 -21.83 -9.30
C ALA A 80 -28.05 -20.94 -9.41
N ASN A 81 -28.24 -19.61 -9.52
CA ASN A 81 -27.12 -18.67 -9.57
C ASN A 81 -26.32 -18.69 -8.26
N VAL A 82 -26.99 -18.73 -7.11
CA VAL A 82 -26.33 -18.80 -5.79
C VAL A 82 -25.53 -20.10 -5.64
N ILE A 83 -26.10 -21.25 -6.02
CA ILE A 83 -25.40 -22.55 -6.00
C ILE A 83 -24.16 -22.51 -6.91
N SER A 84 -24.30 -21.99 -8.13
CA SER A 84 -23.19 -21.89 -9.07
C SER A 84 -22.04 -21.01 -8.54
N TYR A 85 -22.38 -19.87 -7.92
CA TYR A 85 -21.40 -18.99 -7.29
C TYR A 85 -20.71 -19.66 -6.09
N ARG A 86 -21.46 -20.34 -5.21
CA ARG A 86 -20.90 -21.06 -4.06
C ARG A 86 -19.89 -22.12 -4.50
N ARG A 87 -20.23 -22.92 -5.53
CA ARG A 87 -19.31 -23.91 -6.11
C ARG A 87 -18.03 -23.25 -6.63
N LEU A 88 -18.16 -22.22 -7.47
CA LEU A 88 -17.00 -21.51 -8.04
C LEU A 88 -16.15 -20.80 -6.98
N ARG A 89 -16.76 -20.29 -5.91
CA ARG A 89 -16.05 -19.69 -4.77
C ARG A 89 -15.18 -20.73 -4.07
N SER A 90 -15.73 -21.92 -3.79
CA SER A 90 -14.98 -23.02 -3.19
C SER A 90 -13.85 -23.46 -4.10
N CYS A 91 -14.11 -23.72 -5.38
CA CYS A 91 -13.07 -24.12 -6.35
C CYS A 91 -11.94 -23.09 -6.43
N ALA A 92 -12.26 -21.80 -6.55
CA ALA A 92 -11.25 -20.74 -6.61
C ALA A 92 -10.42 -20.66 -5.31
N ARG A 93 -11.04 -20.85 -4.15
CA ARG A 93 -10.33 -20.92 -2.86
C ARG A 93 -9.37 -22.11 -2.81
N TYR A 94 -9.85 -23.31 -3.14
CA TYR A 94 -9.01 -24.52 -3.12
C TYR A 94 -7.85 -24.42 -4.10
N ALA A 95 -8.10 -23.93 -5.33
CA ALA A 95 -7.04 -23.74 -6.32
C ALA A 95 -5.99 -22.73 -5.84
N LEU A 96 -6.42 -21.64 -5.22
CA LEU A 96 -5.49 -20.64 -4.67
C LEU A 96 -4.63 -21.21 -3.54
N GLU A 97 -5.23 -21.92 -2.59
CA GLU A 97 -4.49 -22.55 -1.48
C GLU A 97 -3.54 -23.64 -2.00
N ARG A 98 -3.98 -24.44 -2.96
CA ARG A 98 -3.13 -25.44 -3.60
C ARG A 98 -1.94 -24.80 -4.30
N ALA A 99 -2.16 -23.73 -5.06
CA ALA A 99 -1.10 -23.05 -5.79
C ALA A 99 -0.09 -22.37 -4.84
N LYS A 100 -0.56 -21.77 -3.74
CA LYS A 100 0.32 -21.26 -2.66
C LYS A 100 1.19 -22.37 -2.09
N PHE A 101 0.55 -23.48 -1.72
CA PHE A 101 1.22 -24.61 -1.10
C PHE A 101 2.27 -25.23 -2.03
N THR A 102 1.93 -25.45 -3.30
CA THR A 102 2.89 -25.94 -4.31
C THR A 102 4.06 -24.99 -4.47
N TYR A 103 3.81 -23.67 -4.55
CA TYR A 103 4.87 -22.68 -4.65
C TYR A 103 5.81 -22.74 -3.43
N PHE A 104 5.27 -22.63 -2.22
CA PHE A 104 6.10 -22.65 -1.01
C PHE A 104 6.85 -23.97 -0.83
N ARG A 105 6.22 -25.11 -1.13
CA ARG A 105 6.90 -26.40 -1.15
C ARG A 105 8.09 -26.39 -2.09
N SER A 106 7.89 -25.99 -3.35
CA SER A 106 8.97 -25.93 -4.34
C SER A 106 10.08 -24.95 -3.95
N SER A 107 9.74 -23.84 -3.30
CA SER A 107 10.73 -22.87 -2.80
C SER A 107 11.56 -23.43 -1.65
N VAL A 108 10.97 -24.24 -0.77
CA VAL A 108 11.69 -24.91 0.32
C VAL A 108 12.57 -26.02 -0.23
N GLU A 109 12.06 -26.88 -1.12
CA GLU A 109 12.83 -27.95 -1.75
C GLU A 109 13.98 -27.41 -2.61
N GLY A 110 13.78 -26.30 -3.32
CA GLY A 110 14.84 -25.62 -4.08
C GLY A 110 15.86 -24.86 -3.21
N ALA A 111 15.50 -24.51 -1.96
CA ALA A 111 16.43 -23.89 -1.01
C ALA A 111 17.29 -24.93 -0.26
N VAL A 112 16.89 -26.20 -0.27
CA VAL A 112 17.67 -27.34 0.26
C VAL A 112 18.46 -27.98 -0.88
N GLY A 113 19.37 -27.22 -1.49
CA GLY A 113 20.48 -27.81 -2.25
C GLY A 113 21.46 -28.49 -1.29
N PRO A 114 22.16 -29.56 -1.70
CA PRO A 114 22.99 -30.36 -0.80
C PRO A 114 24.07 -29.48 -0.16
N ARG A 115 24.02 -29.35 1.17
CA ARG A 115 25.16 -28.89 1.96
C ARG A 115 26.20 -30.00 1.96
N GLU A 116 27.02 -30.04 0.92
CA GLU A 116 28.28 -30.77 0.93
C GLU A 116 29.41 -29.77 1.14
N SER A 117 30.02 -29.81 2.34
CA SER A 117 31.44 -29.55 2.68
C SER A 117 31.61 -29.64 4.18
#